data_AF-A0A7G9TD62-F1
#
_entry.id   AF-A0A7G9TD62-F1
#
_cell.length_a   1.000
_cell.length_b   1.000
_cell.length_c   1.000
_cell.angle_alpha   90.00
_cell.angle_beta   90.00
_cell.angle_gamma   90.00
#
_symmetry.space_group_name_H-M   'P 1'
#
loop_
_entity.id
_entity.type
_entity.pdbx_description
1 polymer ?
#
loop_
_entity_poly.entity_id
_entity_poly.type
_entity_poly.pdbx_seq_one_letter_code
_entity_poly.pdbx_strand_id
1 'polypeptide(L)'
;MERQEPSSDKDMKDVEFRPRSYRGPSHPSHSRSNEGFAWKIGVAVGVGVLAALLIFNAYERHQAQRDAEEAVRLIQQETAKLEREMQAAIRTATVPPPRPAPVIHPIPPGYRCTGGTLLYRDGNSWTQITARSNHVYCPGTSVEDCYPVTPRSVGCVAR
;
A
#
# COMPACT_ATOMS: atom_id res chain seq x y z
N MET A 1 -60.81 -85.19 23.41
CA MET A 1 -59.60 -85.87 22.91
C MET A 1 -58.55 -85.73 24.00
N GLU A 2 -58.56 -86.68 24.92
CA GLU A 2 -57.65 -86.72 26.06
C GLU A 2 -56.34 -87.39 25.66
N ARG A 3 -55.26 -86.82 26.16
CA ARG A 3 -53.88 -87.01 25.74
C ARG A 3 -53.34 -88.31 26.36
N GLN A 4 -52.95 -89.26 25.53
CA GLN A 4 -52.22 -90.47 25.93
C GLN A 4 -50.80 -90.07 26.35
N GLU A 5 -50.40 -90.37 27.59
CA GLU A 5 -49.01 -90.23 28.05
C GLU A 5 -48.19 -91.42 27.56
N PRO A 6 -47.08 -91.22 26.83
CA PRO A 6 -46.16 -92.31 26.53
C PRO A 6 -45.33 -92.66 27.76
N SER A 7 -45.41 -93.95 28.12
CA SER A 7 -44.59 -94.64 29.12
C SER A 7 -43.10 -94.38 28.92
N SER A 8 -42.43 -94.04 30.02
CA SER A 8 -40.98 -93.96 30.13
C SER A 8 -40.36 -95.35 30.03
N ASP A 9 -40.07 -95.80 28.82
CA ASP A 9 -39.26 -96.98 28.60
C ASP A 9 -37.80 -96.63 28.30
N LYS A 10 -36.94 -97.47 28.86
CA LYS A 10 -35.53 -97.27 29.11
C LYS A 10 -34.71 -97.40 27.83
N ASP A 11 -34.11 -96.30 27.40
CA ASP A 11 -32.89 -96.33 26.58
C ASP A 11 -31.98 -95.14 26.93
N MET A 12 -31.55 -95.10 28.19
CA MET A 12 -30.47 -94.22 28.67
C MET A 12 -29.14 -94.97 28.71
N LYS A 13 -28.73 -95.58 27.58
CA LYS A 13 -27.40 -96.21 27.47
C LYS A 13 -26.49 -95.67 26.36
N ASP A 14 -26.97 -94.76 25.53
CA ASP A 14 -26.15 -94.16 24.44
C ASP A 14 -25.93 -92.64 24.56
N VAL A 15 -26.07 -92.07 25.76
CA VAL A 15 -25.68 -90.67 26.00
C VAL A 15 -24.20 -90.62 26.42
N GLU A 16 -23.32 -90.77 25.44
CA GLU A 16 -21.91 -90.42 25.59
C GLU A 16 -21.83 -88.91 25.86
N PHE A 17 -21.58 -88.55 27.12
CA PHE A 17 -21.45 -87.16 27.58
C PHE A 17 -20.19 -86.50 26.97
N ARG A 18 -20.33 -85.96 25.75
CA ARG A 18 -19.38 -84.96 25.25
C ARG A 18 -19.54 -83.68 26.06
N PRO A 19 -18.50 -83.16 26.74
CA PRO A 19 -18.59 -81.87 27.39
C PRO A 19 -18.67 -80.78 26.32
N ARG A 20 -19.90 -80.35 25.98
CA ARG A 20 -20.09 -79.10 25.23
C ARG A 20 -19.80 -77.95 26.19
N SER A 21 -18.60 -77.40 26.05
CA SER A 21 -18.11 -76.19 26.70
C SER A 21 -19.19 -75.12 26.75
N TYR A 22 -19.61 -74.77 27.97
CA TYR A 22 -20.40 -73.57 28.24
C TYR A 22 -19.60 -72.35 27.77
N ARG A 23 -20.06 -71.70 26.69
CA ARG A 23 -19.51 -70.43 26.22
C ARG A 23 -20.22 -69.33 26.99
N GLY A 24 -19.62 -68.95 28.12
CA GLY A 24 -20.07 -67.81 28.91
C GLY A 24 -20.04 -66.50 28.11
N PRO A 25 -20.59 -65.40 28.67
CA PRO A 25 -20.68 -64.12 27.98
C PRO A 25 -19.32 -63.73 27.44
N SER A 26 -19.23 -63.48 26.13
CA SER A 26 -18.03 -62.97 25.49
C SER A 26 -17.68 -61.63 26.13
N HIS A 27 -16.67 -61.63 27.01
CA HIS A 27 -15.98 -60.40 27.37
C HIS A 27 -15.56 -59.69 26.08
N PRO A 28 -15.84 -58.39 25.90
CA PRO A 28 -15.25 -57.64 24.81
C PRO A 28 -13.74 -57.70 25.00
N SER A 29 -13.09 -58.51 24.17
CA SER A 29 -11.65 -58.54 24.06
C SER A 29 -11.23 -57.14 23.62
N HIS A 30 -10.74 -56.38 24.61
CA HIS A 30 -10.10 -55.10 24.47
C HIS A 30 -9.22 -55.06 23.20
N SER A 31 -9.63 -54.32 22.18
CA SER A 31 -8.85 -53.95 21.00
C SER A 31 -7.76 -52.91 21.34
N ARG A 32 -7.08 -53.09 22.48
CA ARG A 32 -6.27 -52.09 23.18
C ARG A 32 -4.82 -52.02 22.69
N SER A 33 -4.56 -52.44 21.45
CA SER A 33 -3.19 -52.48 20.89
C SER A 33 -2.97 -51.60 19.66
N ASN A 34 -4.01 -51.11 18.97
CA ASN A 34 -3.85 -50.36 17.71
C ASN A 34 -4.12 -48.86 17.80
N GLU A 35 -4.84 -48.38 18.82
CA GLU A 35 -5.13 -46.93 18.98
C GLU A 35 -3.85 -46.11 19.24
N GLY A 36 -2.93 -46.63 20.06
CA GLY A 36 -1.68 -45.94 20.36
C GLY A 36 -0.72 -45.84 19.18
N PHE A 37 -0.76 -46.79 18.23
CA PHE A 37 0.08 -46.78 17.05
C PHE A 37 -0.48 -45.84 15.97
N ALA A 38 -1.79 -45.85 15.75
CA ALA A 38 -2.46 -44.94 14.84
C ALA A 38 -2.29 -43.47 15.26
N TRP A 39 -2.38 -43.17 16.56
CA TRP A 39 -2.16 -41.81 17.06
C TRP A 39 -0.70 -41.35 16.88
N LYS A 40 0.29 -42.23 17.12
CA LYS A 40 1.71 -41.92 16.88
C LYS A 40 2.00 -41.65 15.40
N ILE A 41 1.40 -42.42 14.49
CA ILE A 41 1.51 -42.16 13.06
C ILE A 41 0.87 -40.81 12.70
N GLY A 42 -0.34 -40.54 13.21
CA GLY A 42 -1.03 -39.27 12.96
C GLY A 42 -0.23 -38.06 13.43
N VAL A 43 0.36 -38.14 14.63
CA VAL A 43 1.25 -37.09 15.16
C VAL A 43 2.52 -36.96 14.32
N ALA A 44 3.16 -38.07 13.95
CA ALA A 44 4.38 -38.05 13.13
C ALA A 44 4.13 -37.44 11.74
N VAL A 45 3.02 -37.79 11.09
CA VAL A 45 2.62 -37.21 9.80
C VAL A 45 2.29 -35.73 9.97
N GLY A 46 1.54 -35.35 11.01
CA GLY A 46 1.22 -33.94 11.28
C GLY A 46 2.46 -33.09 11.52
N VAL A 47 3.42 -33.58 12.31
CA VAL A 47 4.70 -32.90 12.55
C VAL A 47 5.54 -32.85 11.26
N GLY A 48 5.54 -33.92 10.46
CA GLY A 48 6.23 -33.96 9.18
C GLY A 48 5.69 -32.93 8.18
N VAL A 49 4.36 -32.81 8.06
CA VAL A 49 3.72 -31.81 7.21
C VAL A 49 4.02 -30.39 7.71
N LEU A 50 3.93 -30.16 9.03
CA LEU A 50 4.28 -28.86 9.61
C LEU A 50 5.73 -28.47 9.33
N ALA A 51 6.67 -29.41 9.54
CA ALA A 51 8.09 -29.19 9.25
C ALA A 51 8.33 -28.92 7.76
N ALA A 52 7.66 -29.66 6.86
CA ALA A 52 7.75 -29.43 5.43
C ALA A 52 7.24 -28.03 5.03
N LEU A 53 6.12 -27.58 5.59
CA LEU A 53 5.58 -26.25 5.34
C LEU A 53 6.50 -25.14 5.86
N LEU A 54 7.11 -25.32 7.03
CA LEU A 54 8.07 -24.36 7.58
C LEU A 54 9.34 -24.26 6.71
N ILE A 55 9.86 -25.40 6.26
CA ILE A 55 11.01 -25.44 5.35
C ILE A 55 10.66 -24.77 4.02
N PHE A 56 9.49 -25.05 3.46
CA PHE A 56 9.03 -24.45 2.22
C PHE A 56 8.86 -22.93 2.34
N ASN A 57 8.27 -22.45 3.43
CA ASN A 57 8.12 -21.01 3.71
C ASN A 57 9.49 -20.32 3.87
N ALA A 58 10.41 -20.93 4.60
CA ALA A 58 11.77 -20.42 4.73
C ALA A 58 12.50 -20.40 3.38
N TYR A 59 12.28 -21.41 2.54
CA TYR A 59 12.85 -21.51 1.21
C TYR A 59 12.33 -20.41 0.26
N GLU A 60 11.01 -20.16 0.23
CA GLU A 60 10.44 -19.07 -0.57
C GLU A 60 10.98 -17.71 -0.14
N ARG A 61 11.08 -17.45 1.17
CA ARG A 61 11.69 -16.21 1.67
C ARG A 61 13.15 -16.08 1.25
N HIS A 62 13.90 -17.17 1.24
CA HIS A 62 15.30 -17.14 0.84
C HIS A 62 15.46 -16.91 -0.68
N GLN A 63 14.57 -17.47 -1.50
CA GLN A 63 14.55 -17.17 -2.93
C GLN A 63 14.17 -15.71 -3.19
N ALA A 64 13.12 -15.20 -2.53
CA ALA A 64 12.70 -13.81 -2.66
C ALA A 64 13.79 -12.80 -2.28
N GLN A 65 14.65 -13.15 -1.32
CA GLN A 65 15.81 -12.32 -0.97
C GLN A 65 16.83 -12.23 -2.12
N ARG A 66 17.12 -13.32 -2.82
CA ARG A 66 18.07 -13.31 -3.94
C ARG A 66 17.55 -12.50 -5.12
N ASP A 67 16.29 -12.67 -5.47
CA ASP A 67 15.67 -11.91 -6.56
C ASP A 67 15.62 -10.40 -6.23
N ALA A 68 15.35 -10.07 -4.96
CA ALA A 68 15.38 -8.68 -4.48
C ALA A 68 16.80 -8.09 -4.55
N GLU A 69 17.84 -8.85 -4.20
CA GLU A 69 19.23 -8.40 -4.31
C GLU A 69 19.62 -8.08 -5.76
N GLU A 70 19.22 -8.89 -6.72
CA GLU A 70 19.47 -8.65 -8.14
C GLU A 70 18.69 -7.44 -8.67
N ALA A 71 17.41 -7.32 -8.32
CA ALA A 71 16.59 -6.17 -8.69
C ALA A 71 17.14 -4.87 -8.11
N VAL A 72 17.58 -4.87 -6.84
CA VAL A 72 18.18 -3.69 -6.20
C VAL A 72 19.48 -3.29 -6.90
N ARG A 73 20.32 -4.24 -7.31
CA ARG A 73 21.55 -3.92 -8.07
C ARG A 73 21.24 -3.25 -9.41
N LEU A 74 20.24 -3.73 -10.13
CA LEU A 74 19.81 -3.11 -11.40
C LEU A 74 19.26 -1.70 -11.17
N ILE A 75 18.40 -1.52 -10.16
CA ILE A 75 17.86 -0.21 -9.79
C ILE A 75 18.99 0.75 -9.39
N GLN A 76 19.99 0.29 -8.63
CA GLN A 76 21.15 1.10 -8.26
C GLN A 76 21.97 1.53 -9.47
N GLN A 77 22.13 0.67 -10.47
CA GLN A 77 22.84 1.02 -11.71
C GLN A 77 22.07 2.07 -12.52
N GLU A 78 20.76 1.89 -12.70
CA GLU A 78 19.92 2.84 -13.43
C GLU A 78 19.84 4.18 -12.70
N THR A 79 19.69 4.20 -11.38
CA THR A 79 19.68 5.44 -10.58
C THR A 79 21.01 6.18 -10.65
N ALA A 80 22.14 5.47 -10.54
CA ALA A 80 23.46 6.09 -10.69
C ALA A 80 23.70 6.65 -12.11
N LYS A 81 23.18 5.98 -13.14
CA LYS A 81 23.22 6.48 -14.52
C LYS A 81 22.36 7.73 -14.67
N LEU A 82 21.13 7.71 -14.16
CA LEU A 82 20.20 8.83 -14.19
C LEU A 82 20.76 10.04 -13.44
N GLU A 83 21.41 9.82 -12.29
CA GLU A 83 22.03 10.89 -11.51
C GLU A 83 23.18 11.55 -12.29
N ARG A 84 24.01 10.77 -13.00
CA ARG A 84 25.06 11.33 -13.87
C ARG A 84 24.48 12.12 -15.03
N GLU A 85 23.43 11.61 -15.67
CA GLU A 85 22.74 12.32 -16.74
C GLU A 85 22.09 13.62 -16.22
N MET A 86 21.49 13.60 -15.03
CA MET A 86 20.93 14.78 -14.38
C MET A 86 22.02 15.79 -14.01
N GLN A 87 23.15 15.35 -13.43
CA GLN A 87 24.26 16.25 -13.12
C GLN A 87 24.89 16.84 -14.39
N ALA A 88 25.01 16.06 -15.46
CA ALA A 88 25.42 16.57 -16.77
C ALA A 88 24.42 17.58 -17.33
N ALA A 89 23.12 17.30 -17.21
CA ALA A 89 22.05 18.21 -17.59
C ALA A 89 22.03 19.48 -16.73
N ILE A 90 22.35 19.43 -15.43
CA ILE A 90 22.47 20.62 -14.57
C ILE A 90 23.70 21.46 -14.96
N ARG A 91 24.80 20.82 -15.36
CA ARG A 91 26.00 21.53 -15.83
C ARG A 91 25.79 22.18 -17.19
N THR A 92 24.99 21.57 -18.08
CA THR A 92 24.71 22.10 -19.42
C THR A 92 23.47 22.99 -19.46
N ALA A 93 22.50 22.78 -18.57
CA ALA A 93 21.43 23.70 -18.31
C ALA A 93 22.04 24.88 -17.56
N THR A 94 22.38 25.93 -18.33
CA THR A 94 22.30 27.29 -17.82
C THR A 94 20.94 27.45 -17.16
N VAL A 95 20.87 27.25 -15.85
CA VAL A 95 19.70 27.60 -15.04
C VAL A 95 19.45 29.06 -15.38
N PRO A 96 18.36 29.41 -16.11
CA PRO A 96 18.11 30.79 -16.42
C PRO A 96 18.01 31.50 -15.07
N PRO A 97 18.76 32.60 -14.87
CA PRO A 97 18.74 33.32 -13.60
C PRO A 97 17.28 33.56 -13.21
N PRO A 98 16.93 33.42 -11.91
CA PRO A 98 15.57 33.65 -11.46
C PRO A 98 15.07 34.96 -12.06
N ARG A 99 13.97 34.90 -12.83
CA ARG A 99 13.42 36.11 -13.46
C ARG A 99 13.19 37.11 -12.32
N PRO A 100 13.70 38.35 -12.42
CA PRO A 100 13.49 39.34 -11.38
C PRO A 100 12.00 39.46 -11.15
N ALA A 101 11.58 39.28 -9.89
CA ALA A 101 10.18 39.50 -9.52
C ALA A 101 9.81 40.95 -9.89
N PRO A 102 8.65 41.18 -10.53
CA PRO A 102 8.24 42.54 -10.85
C PRO A 102 8.09 43.32 -9.54
N VAL A 103 8.84 44.41 -9.42
CA VAL A 103 8.71 45.34 -8.29
C VAL A 103 7.36 46.04 -8.46
N ILE A 104 6.44 45.80 -7.54
CA ILE A 104 5.13 46.47 -7.50
C ILE A 104 5.26 47.65 -6.56
N HIS A 105 5.12 48.86 -7.11
CA HIS A 105 5.11 50.10 -6.34
C HIS A 105 3.70 50.42 -5.84
N PRO A 106 3.57 51.15 -4.72
CA PRO A 106 2.28 51.68 -4.30
C PRO A 106 1.73 52.66 -5.34
N ILE A 107 0.40 52.80 -5.38
CA ILE A 107 -0.29 53.75 -6.24
C ILE A 107 0.07 55.18 -5.81
N PRO A 108 0.63 56.03 -6.71
CA PRO A 108 0.96 57.41 -6.37
C PRO A 108 -0.27 58.28 -6.07
N PRO A 109 -0.12 59.40 -5.35
CA PRO A 109 -1.20 60.36 -5.14
C PRO A 109 -1.71 60.91 -6.48
N GLY A 110 -3.04 61.03 -6.62
CA GLY A 110 -3.69 61.46 -7.86
C GLY A 110 -3.96 60.34 -8.86
N TYR A 111 -3.56 59.10 -8.57
CA TYR A 111 -3.84 57.91 -9.36
C TYR A 111 -4.79 56.94 -8.63
N ARG A 112 -5.49 56.08 -9.37
CA ARG A 112 -6.28 54.97 -8.80
C ARG A 112 -6.38 53.79 -9.78
N CYS A 113 -6.50 52.58 -9.25
CA CYS A 113 -6.82 51.38 -10.04
C CYS A 113 -8.33 51.12 -10.04
N THR A 114 -8.90 50.78 -11.19
CA THR A 114 -10.30 50.34 -11.29
C THR A 114 -10.44 49.32 -12.42
N GLY A 115 -10.94 48.12 -12.14
CA GLY A 115 -11.17 47.07 -13.16
C GLY A 115 -9.94 46.70 -13.99
N GLY A 116 -8.73 46.72 -13.38
CA GLY A 116 -7.47 46.47 -14.10
C GLY A 116 -6.94 47.66 -14.93
N THR A 117 -7.61 48.82 -14.87
CA THR A 117 -7.17 50.04 -15.54
C THR A 117 -6.60 51.04 -14.54
N LEU A 118 -5.62 51.83 -14.98
CA LEU A 118 -5.05 52.93 -14.22
C LEU A 118 -5.70 54.25 -14.65
N LEU A 119 -6.24 54.97 -13.67
CA LEU A 119 -6.89 56.26 -13.85
C LEU A 119 -6.05 57.36 -13.18
N TYR A 120 -5.93 58.51 -13.83
CA TYR A 120 -5.30 59.70 -13.28
C TYR A 120 -6.29 60.84 -13.16
N ARG A 121 -6.08 61.66 -12.13
CA ARG A 121 -6.92 62.81 -11.86
C ARG A 121 -6.39 64.01 -12.64
N ASP A 122 -7.13 64.40 -13.66
CA ASP A 122 -6.92 65.66 -14.38
C ASP A 122 -8.02 66.65 -13.96
N GLY A 123 -7.65 67.54 -13.04
CA GLY A 123 -8.57 68.46 -12.36
C GLY A 123 -9.68 67.72 -11.60
N ASN A 124 -10.92 67.84 -12.10
CA ASN A 124 -12.11 67.21 -11.52
C ASN A 124 -12.55 65.92 -12.21
N SER A 125 -11.83 65.49 -13.24
CA SER A 125 -12.17 64.29 -14.02
C SER A 125 -11.12 63.18 -13.83
N TRP A 126 -11.58 61.94 -13.93
CA TRP A 126 -10.69 60.77 -13.96
C TRP A 126 -10.49 60.34 -15.41
N THR A 127 -9.26 60.44 -15.88
CA THR A 127 -8.87 60.03 -17.23
C THR A 127 -8.16 58.69 -17.19
N GLN A 128 -8.47 57.83 -18.15
CA GLN A 128 -7.87 56.51 -18.25
C GLN A 128 -6.53 56.62 -19.00
N ILE A 129 -5.46 56.15 -18.36
CA ILE A 129 -4.11 56.23 -18.92
C ILE A 129 -3.64 54.90 -19.51
N THR A 130 -4.53 53.95 -19.79
CA THR A 130 -4.09 52.65 -20.31
C THR A 130 -3.34 52.81 -21.65
N ALA A 131 -2.06 52.45 -21.61
CA ALA A 131 -1.15 52.16 -22.72
C ALA A 131 -0.73 53.31 -23.66
N ARG A 132 -1.11 54.58 -23.44
CA ARG A 132 -0.72 55.69 -24.34
C ARG A 132 0.29 56.70 -23.82
N SER A 133 0.57 56.75 -22.52
CA SER A 133 1.58 57.66 -21.99
C SER A 133 2.43 56.98 -20.92
N ASN A 134 3.74 56.97 -21.15
CA ASN A 134 4.73 56.63 -20.13
C ASN A 134 4.73 57.75 -19.08
N HIS A 135 3.76 57.74 -18.16
CA HIS A 135 3.82 58.62 -17.00
C HIS A 135 4.92 58.13 -16.07
N VAL A 136 5.74 59.06 -15.62
CA VAL A 136 6.80 58.81 -14.65
C VAL A 136 6.43 59.55 -13.38
N TYR A 137 6.50 58.85 -12.25
CA TYR A 137 6.29 59.46 -10.95
C TYR A 137 7.61 59.52 -10.20
N CYS A 138 7.96 60.71 -9.74
CA CYS A 138 9.15 61.00 -8.97
C CYS A 138 8.70 61.48 -7.59
N PRO A 139 8.74 60.63 -6.54
CA PRO A 139 8.38 61.04 -5.18
C PRO A 139 9.38 62.03 -4.58
N GLY A 140 10.63 62.03 -5.08
CA GLY A 140 11.70 62.91 -4.67
C GLY A 140 12.10 63.93 -5.74
N THR A 141 13.13 64.72 -5.43
CA THR A 141 13.75 65.67 -6.37
C THR A 141 14.81 65.02 -7.27
N SER A 142 15.22 63.78 -6.97
CA SER A 142 16.20 63.03 -7.76
C SER A 142 15.52 62.28 -8.91
N VAL A 143 16.17 62.27 -10.06
CA VAL A 143 15.75 61.49 -11.24
C VAL A 143 15.87 59.98 -10.97
N GLU A 144 16.70 59.58 -10.01
CA GLU A 144 16.92 58.17 -9.64
C GLU A 144 15.74 57.56 -8.87
N ASP A 145 14.91 58.38 -8.22
CA ASP A 145 13.71 57.94 -7.50
C ASP A 145 12.49 57.81 -8.42
N CYS A 146 12.63 58.20 -9.69
CA CYS A 146 11.56 58.19 -10.66
C CYS A 146 11.29 56.78 -11.19
N TYR A 147 10.02 56.35 -11.18
CA TYR A 147 9.63 55.07 -11.76
C TYR A 147 8.44 55.22 -12.74
N PRO A 148 8.38 54.38 -13.78
CA PRO A 148 7.26 54.39 -14.73
C PRO A 148 5.98 53.90 -14.05
N VAL A 149 4.89 54.63 -14.24
CA VAL A 149 3.56 54.31 -13.72
C VAL A 149 2.72 53.66 -14.81
N THR A 150 2.67 52.34 -14.77
CA THR A 150 1.85 51.47 -15.63
C THR A 150 0.95 50.59 -14.78
N PRO A 151 -0.17 50.07 -15.33
CA PRO A 151 -1.03 49.10 -14.63
C PRO A 151 -0.24 47.93 -14.02
N ARG A 152 0.81 47.46 -14.68
CA ARG A 152 1.67 46.38 -14.19
C ARG A 152 2.58 46.81 -13.04
N SER A 153 3.18 48.00 -13.12
CA SER A 153 4.11 48.50 -12.09
C SER A 153 3.44 48.85 -10.75
N VAL A 154 2.14 49.18 -10.75
CA VAL A 154 1.38 49.49 -9.53
C VAL A 154 0.34 48.43 -9.17
N GLY A 155 0.38 47.27 -9.85
CA GLY A 155 -0.45 46.12 -9.50
C GLY A 155 -1.95 46.28 -9.80
N CYS A 156 -2.35 47.08 -10.79
CA CYS A 156 -3.73 47.10 -11.27
C CYS A 156 -4.02 45.78 -12.03
N VAL A 157 -4.53 44.76 -11.35
CA VAL A 157 -4.93 43.48 -11.95
C VAL A 157 -6.44 43.46 -12.17
N ALA A 158 -6.89 43.06 -13.35
CA ALA A 158 -8.31 42.77 -13.59
C ALA A 158 -8.66 41.48 -12.83
N ARG A 159 -9.57 41.58 -11.86
CA ARG A 159 -10.21 40.41 -11.22
C ARG A 159 -11.47 40.04 -11.98
#